data_AF-A0A7M1KPA2-F1
#
_entry.id   AF-A0A7M1KPA2-F1
#
_cell.length_a   1.000
_cell.length_b   1.000
_cell.length_c   1.000
_cell.angle_alpha   90.00
_cell.angle_beta   90.00
_cell.angle_gamma   90.00
#
_symmetry.space_group_name_H-M   'P 1'
#
loop_
_entity.id
_entity.type
_entity.pdbx_description
1 polymer ?
#
loop_
_entity_poly.entity_id
_entity_poly.type
_entity_poly.pdbx_seq_one_letter_code
_entity_poly.pdbx_strand_id
1 'polypeptide(L)'
;MPDDLVVQINPTRVAMIGTDQKPARCCSLEGEVGKGTRCTIYEQRSSPCREFDASWSQGEQNVDCDTARAAFGLPPLQAPFELELPISA
;
A
#
# COMPACT_ATOMS: atom_id res chain seq x y z
N MET A 1 -4.12 12.67 9.87
CA MET A 1 -3.19 11.59 10.20
C MET A 1 -2.86 11.73 11.68
N PRO A 2 -2.98 10.66 12.48
CA PRO A 2 -2.76 10.76 13.93
C PRO A 2 -1.30 11.09 14.28
N ASP A 3 -1.10 12.00 15.22
CA ASP A 3 0.24 12.50 15.62
C ASP A 3 1.08 11.42 16.32
N ASP A 4 0.44 10.43 16.95
CA ASP A 4 1.08 9.32 17.65
C ASP A 4 1.65 8.24 16.70
N LEU A 5 1.35 8.32 15.40
CA LEU A 5 1.76 7.33 14.40
C LEU A 5 2.86 7.83 13.46
N VAL A 6 3.42 9.01 13.75
CA VAL A 6 4.36 9.71 12.87
C VAL A 6 5.60 10.19 13.59
N VAL A 7 6.67 10.41 12.82
CA VAL A 7 7.93 11.03 13.24
C VAL A 7 8.20 12.27 12.38
N GLN A 8 8.56 13.37 13.03
CA GLN A 8 8.90 14.61 12.35
C GLN A 8 10.17 14.45 11.52
N ILE A 9 10.13 14.79 10.23
CA ILE A 9 11.31 14.85 9.37
C ILE A 9 11.82 16.30 9.28
N ASN A 10 10.91 17.24 9.03
CA ASN A 10 11.19 18.67 8.92
C ASN A 10 9.92 19.48 9.25
N PRO A 11 9.93 20.82 9.33
CA PRO A 11 8.78 21.61 9.78
C PRO A 11 7.46 21.39 9.03
N THR A 12 7.49 20.88 7.80
CA THR A 12 6.30 20.68 6.96
C THR A 12 6.06 19.22 6.56
N ARG A 13 6.92 18.28 6.99
CA ARG A 13 6.84 16.88 6.62
C ARG A 13 7.08 15.93 7.78
N VAL A 14 6.33 14.84 7.74
CA VAL A 14 6.37 13.74 8.69
C VAL A 14 6.48 12.42 7.94
N ALA A 15 7.13 11.43 8.54
CA ALA A 15 7.09 10.04 8.10
C ALA A 15 6.18 9.23 9.02
N MET A 16 5.53 8.20 8.47
CA MET A 16 4.90 7.18 9.33
C MET A 16 6.00 6.46 10.12
N ILE A 17 5.80 6.22 11.41
CA ILE A 17 6.75 5.44 12.22
C ILE A 17 6.99 4.07 11.56
N GLY A 18 8.27 3.71 11.38
CA GLY A 18 8.70 2.47 10.71
C GLY A 18 8.92 2.60 9.20
N THR A 19 8.70 3.79 8.61
CA THR A 19 9.02 4.07 7.19
C THR A 19 10.30 4.89 6.99
N ASP A 20 10.96 5.25 8.09
CA ASP A 20 12.21 6.02 8.16
C ASP A 20 13.48 5.16 7.97
N GLN A 21 13.35 3.83 7.98
CA GLN A 21 14.44 2.87 7.79
C GLN A 21 14.07 1.72 6.84
N LYS A 22 15.08 1.00 6.35
CA LYS A 22 14.88 -0.22 5.53
C LYS A 22 15.13 -1.49 6.36
N PRO A 23 14.33 -2.56 6.19
CA PRO A 23 13.13 -2.62 5.35
C PRO A 23 11.98 -1.77 5.93
N ALA A 24 11.32 -1.00 5.07
CA ALA A 24 10.25 -0.09 5.49
C ALA A 24 9.01 -0.89 5.87
N ARG A 25 8.49 -0.64 7.08
CA ARG A 25 7.25 -1.25 7.57
C ARG A 25 6.53 -0.27 8.50
N CYS A 26 5.51 0.39 7.94
CA CYS A 26 4.64 1.29 8.68
C CYS A 26 4.02 0.61 9.92
N CYS A 27 4.02 1.29 11.07
CA CYS A 27 3.41 0.82 12.30
C CYS A 27 1.91 0.49 12.18
N SER A 28 1.19 1.13 11.26
CA SER A 28 -0.25 0.89 11.01
C SER A 28 -0.54 -0.24 10.01
N LEU A 29 0.50 -0.91 9.48
CA LEU A 29 0.35 -2.04 8.57
C LEU A 29 0.19 -3.33 9.39
N GLU A 30 -1.04 -3.84 9.43
CA GLU A 30 -1.38 -5.06 10.14
C GLU A 30 -1.36 -6.26 9.19
N GLY A 31 -0.93 -7.42 9.70
CA GLY A 31 -0.84 -8.68 8.95
C GLY A 31 0.51 -8.90 8.28
N GLU A 32 0.58 -9.93 7.45
CA GLU A 32 1.81 -10.44 6.83
C GLU A 32 1.73 -10.33 5.30
N VAL A 33 2.75 -9.70 4.70
CA VAL A 33 2.84 -9.53 3.25
C VAL A 33 2.89 -10.90 2.57
N GLY A 34 2.03 -11.12 1.58
CA GLY A 34 1.87 -12.41 0.89
C GLY A 34 0.81 -13.33 1.48
N LYS A 35 0.29 -13.04 2.69
CA LYS A 35 -0.85 -13.77 3.28
C LYS A 35 -2.11 -12.91 3.35
N GLY A 36 -1.98 -11.72 3.92
CA GLY A 36 -3.07 -10.79 4.10
C GLY A 36 -2.63 -9.61 4.94
N THR A 37 -2.82 -8.41 4.41
CA THR A 37 -2.43 -7.16 5.07
C THR A 37 -3.54 -6.14 4.96
N ARG A 38 -3.68 -5.27 5.97
CA ARG A 38 -4.54 -4.09 5.91
C ARG A 38 -3.91 -2.93 6.65
N CYS A 39 -4.32 -1.71 6.29
CA CYS A 39 -4.00 -0.52 7.06
C CYS A 39 -5.06 -0.36 8.16
N THR A 40 -4.64 -0.26 9.42
CA THR A 40 -5.58 -0.06 10.55
C THR A 40 -6.20 1.34 10.58
N ILE A 41 -5.61 2.29 9.85
CA ILE A 41 -6.06 3.69 9.76
C ILE A 41 -6.49 4.07 8.34
N TYR A 42 -7.08 3.14 7.57
CA TYR A 42 -7.35 3.29 6.14
C TYR A 42 -8.01 4.64 5.75
N GLU A 43 -9.01 5.09 6.52
CA GLU A 43 -9.70 6.38 6.30
C GLU A 43 -8.84 7.61 6.63
N GLN A 44 -7.85 7.45 7.50
CA GLN A 44 -7.00 8.54 8.02
C GLN A 44 -5.59 8.54 7.44
N ARG A 45 -5.37 7.80 6.34
CA ARG A 45 -4.07 7.65 5.68
C ARG A 45 -3.40 8.98 5.34
N SER A 46 -2.08 8.98 5.18
CA SER A 46 -1.34 10.14 4.67
C SER A 46 -1.66 10.38 3.18
N SER A 47 -1.31 11.56 2.64
CA SER A 47 -1.46 11.83 1.20
C SER A 47 -0.71 10.82 0.33
N PRO A 48 0.58 10.46 0.58
CA PRO A 48 1.26 9.47 -0.25
C PRO A 48 0.57 8.11 -0.28
N CYS A 49 -0.04 7.68 0.84
CA CYS A 49 -0.77 6.41 0.88
C CYS A 49 -2.16 6.47 0.22
N ARG A 50 -2.76 7.67 0.09
CA ARG A 50 -4.05 7.86 -0.61
C ARG A 50 -3.87 8.01 -2.11
N GLU A 51 -2.79 8.65 -2.51
CA GLU A 51 -2.44 8.91 -3.92
C GLU A 51 -1.77 7.70 -4.59
N PHE A 52 -1.47 6.64 -3.83
CA PHE A 52 -0.89 5.41 -4.38
C PHE A 52 -1.98 4.52 -4.98
N ASP A 53 -1.92 4.35 -6.30
CA ASP A 53 -2.81 3.44 -7.02
C ASP A 53 -2.33 1.99 -6.97
N ALA A 54 -3.23 1.07 -6.62
CA ALA A 54 -2.95 -0.35 -6.70
C ALA A 54 -2.76 -0.76 -8.16
N SER A 55 -1.84 -1.70 -8.44
CA SER A 55 -1.66 -2.22 -9.80
C SER A 55 -2.98 -2.71 -10.36
N TRP A 56 -3.26 -2.35 -11.61
CA TRP A 56 -4.46 -2.68 -12.36
C TRP A 56 -5.76 -2.06 -11.84
N SER A 57 -5.72 -1.16 -10.83
CA SER A 57 -6.92 -0.45 -10.36
C SER A 57 -7.55 0.44 -11.44
N GLN A 58 -6.73 0.93 -12.39
CA GLN A 58 -7.13 1.75 -13.54
C GLN A 58 -6.89 1.02 -14.86
N GLY A 59 -6.78 -0.32 -14.85
CA GLY A 59 -6.44 -1.11 -16.04
C GLY A 59 -4.96 -1.04 -16.46
N GLU A 60 -4.14 -0.27 -15.74
CA GLU A 60 -2.71 -0.15 -15.99
C GLU A 60 -1.88 -0.85 -14.89
N GLN A 61 -0.76 -1.44 -15.29
CA GLN A 61 0.19 -2.06 -14.37
C GLN A 61 0.96 -0.99 -13.58
N ASN A 62 1.04 -1.16 -12.26
CA ASN A 62 1.89 -0.31 -11.42
C ASN A 62 3.21 -1.03 -11.09
N VAL A 63 4.31 -0.54 -11.66
CA VAL A 63 5.68 -1.09 -11.47
C VAL A 63 6.18 -1.01 -10.03
N ASP A 64 5.67 -0.07 -9.24
CA ASP A 64 6.03 0.06 -7.82
C ASP A 64 5.44 -1.10 -7.00
N CYS A 65 4.25 -1.58 -7.37
CA CYS A 65 3.65 -2.77 -6.76
C CYS A 65 4.52 -4.01 -7.01
N ASP A 66 5.06 -4.17 -8.22
CA ASP A 66 5.91 -5.30 -8.56
C ASP A 66 7.26 -5.23 -7.86
N THR A 67 7.85 -4.04 -7.77
CA THR A 67 9.08 -3.80 -7.00
C THR A 67 8.88 -4.13 -5.53
N ALA A 68 7.76 -3.69 -4.93
CA ALA A 68 7.42 -4.04 -3.56
C ALA A 68 7.26 -5.55 -3.39
N ARG A 69 6.57 -6.23 -4.30
CA ARG A 69 6.38 -7.69 -4.26
C ARG A 69 7.68 -8.46 -4.41
N ALA A 70 8.56 -8.03 -5.32
CA ALA A 70 9.88 -8.62 -5.52
C ALA A 70 10.75 -8.53 -4.25
N ALA A 71 10.65 -7.43 -3.49
CA ALA A 71 11.34 -7.30 -2.20
C ALA A 71 10.90 -8.33 -1.15
N PHE A 72 9.71 -8.91 -1.29
CA PHE A 72 9.20 -10.00 -0.46
C PHE A 72 9.26 -11.38 -1.15
N GLY A 73 9.92 -11.49 -2.31
CA GLY A 73 10.03 -12.75 -3.06
C GLY A 73 8.73 -13.20 -3.73
N LEU A 74 7.78 -12.29 -3.93
CA LEU A 74 6.48 -12.57 -4.55
C LEU A 74 6.51 -12.26 -6.06
N PRO A 75 5.80 -13.03 -6.91
CA PRO A 75 5.70 -12.76 -8.33
C PRO A 75 4.90 -11.47 -8.60
N PRO A 76 5.08 -10.79 -9.75
CA PRO A 76 4.32 -9.59 -10.10
C PRO A 76 2.81 -9.84 -10.18
N LEU A 77 2.00 -8.78 -10.06
CA LEU A 77 0.55 -8.89 -10.18
C LEU A 77 0.13 -9.04 -11.64
N GLN A 78 -0.69 -10.04 -11.92
CA GLN A 78 -1.32 -10.21 -13.24
C GLN A 78 -2.54 -9.30 -13.36
N ALA A 79 -2.89 -8.92 -14.59
CA ALA A 79 -4.13 -8.21 -14.87
C ALA A 79 -5.32 -9.02 -14.33
N PRO A 80 -6.35 -8.36 -13.76
CA PRO A 80 -7.57 -9.02 -13.38
C PRO A 80 -8.11 -9.79 -14.57
N PHE A 81 -8.48 -11.05 -14.37
CA PHE A 81 -9.26 -11.76 -15.37
C PHE A 81 -10.66 -11.15 -15.36
N GLU A 82 -11.11 -10.58 -16.48
CA GLU A 82 -12.52 -10.27 -16.69
C GLU A 82 -13.30 -11.58 -16.65
N LEU A 83 -13.68 -12.02 -15.44
CA LEU A 83 -14.88 -12.80 -15.31
C LEU A 83 -16.00 -11.85 -15.74
N GLU A 84 -16.53 -12.04 -16.95
CA GLU A 84 -17.89 -11.66 -17.28
C GLU A 84 -18.80 -12.32 -16.24
N LEU A 85 -18.91 -11.72 -15.06
CA LEU A 85 -20.00 -11.97 -14.18
C LEU A 85 -21.17 -11.25 -14.85
N PRO A 86 -22.17 -11.97 -15.39
CA PRO A 86 -23.38 -11.28 -15.81
C PRO A 86 -23.87 -10.55 -14.58
N ILE A 87 -23.92 -9.22 -14.65
CA ILE A 87 -24.72 -8.41 -13.74
C ILE A 87 -26.14 -8.88 -14.00
N SER A 88 -26.58 -9.91 -13.27
CA SER A 88 -27.95 -10.37 -13.31
C SER A 88 -28.81 -9.27 -12.71
N ALA A 89 -29.51 -8.60 -13.63
CA ALA A 89 -30.84 -8.00 -13.57
C ALA A 89 -31.36 -7.52 -12.21
#